data_AF-A0A929NFQ5-F1
#
_entry.id   AF-A0A929NFQ5-F1
#
_cell.length_a   1.000
_cell.length_b   1.000
_cell.length_c   1.000
_cell.angle_alpha   90.00
_cell.angle_beta   90.00
_cell.angle_gamma   90.00
#
_symmetry.space_group_name_H-M   'P 1'
#
loop_
_entity.id
_entity.type
_entity.pdbx_description
1 polymer ?
#
loop_
_entity_poly.entity_id
_entity_poly.type
_entity_poly.pdbx_seq_one_letter_code
_entity_poly.pdbx_strand_id
1 'polypeptide(L)'
;MTNGTYRLGCDIGGTFTDFVLVNNETGEFQINKCLTTPGDPSDAVEQGIRELLEQAPGFMPKIDEIIHGTTLVINAIIERKGAKTGLITTKGFRDVLELGREMRYDAYAIFAEYPLPLVPRSLRYEVSERITSDGRVIRALEAKDVQKVLSELLES
;
A
#
# COMPACT_ATOMS: atom_id res chain seq x y z
N MET A 1 -9.41 -29.27 -8.75
CA MET A 1 -8.99 -27.98 -9.33
C MET A 1 -10.18 -27.51 -10.14
N THR A 2 -10.75 -26.35 -9.82
CA THR A 2 -11.84 -25.77 -10.59
C THR A 2 -11.29 -25.46 -11.98
N ASN A 3 -11.88 -26.03 -13.04
CA ASN A 3 -11.60 -25.61 -14.41
C ASN A 3 -12.42 -24.34 -14.67
N GLY A 4 -12.05 -23.22 -14.05
CA GLY A 4 -12.70 -21.96 -14.37
C GLY A 4 -12.33 -21.54 -15.79
N THR A 5 -13.33 -21.23 -16.61
CA THR A 5 -13.15 -20.80 -18.00
C THR A 5 -12.78 -19.31 -18.10
N TYR A 6 -13.07 -18.51 -17.07
CA TYR A 6 -12.92 -17.04 -17.13
C TYR A 6 -11.85 -16.49 -16.20
N ARG A 7 -11.19 -15.40 -16.62
CA ARG A 7 -10.31 -14.57 -15.78
C ARG A 7 -10.79 -13.13 -15.78
N LEU A 8 -10.80 -12.51 -14.62
CA LEU A 8 -11.22 -11.11 -14.44
C LEU A 8 -10.05 -10.26 -13.97
N GLY A 9 -9.65 -9.28 -14.76
CA GLY A 9 -8.80 -8.18 -14.32
C GLY A 9 -9.66 -6.98 -13.90
N CYS A 10 -9.29 -6.34 -12.79
CA CYS A 10 -9.85 -5.08 -12.33
C CYS A 10 -8.69 -4.13 -11.97
N ASP A 11 -8.70 -2.89 -12.47
CA ASP A 11 -7.76 -1.84 -12.08
C ASP A 11 -8.52 -0.64 -11.52
N ILE A 12 -8.38 -0.42 -10.22
CA ILE A 12 -9.03 0.69 -9.51
C ILE A 12 -8.14 1.92 -9.60
N GLY A 13 -8.54 2.86 -10.47
CA GLY A 13 -7.99 4.20 -10.58
C GLY A 13 -8.60 5.19 -9.59
N GLY A 14 -8.06 6.42 -9.57
CA GLY A 14 -8.66 7.52 -8.79
C GLY A 14 -10.00 8.04 -9.35
N THR A 15 -10.18 7.96 -10.68
CA THR A 15 -11.37 8.46 -11.37
C THR A 15 -12.24 7.34 -11.91
N PHE A 16 -11.62 6.32 -12.49
CA PHE A 16 -12.30 5.20 -13.13
C PHE A 16 -11.77 3.88 -12.60
N THR A 17 -12.64 2.88 -12.60
CA THR A 17 -12.29 1.48 -12.39
C THR A 17 -12.46 0.75 -13.72
N ASP A 18 -11.39 0.13 -14.18
CA ASP A 18 -11.29 -0.54 -15.47
C ASP A 18 -11.35 -2.06 -15.28
N PHE A 19 -12.02 -2.78 -16.18
CA PHE A 19 -12.17 -4.23 -16.11
C PHE A 19 -11.85 -4.89 -17.44
N VAL A 20 -11.27 -6.10 -17.37
CA VAL A 20 -11.10 -6.99 -18.51
C VAL A 20 -11.51 -8.39 -18.11
N LEU A 21 -12.53 -8.93 -18.75
CA LEU A 21 -12.98 -10.31 -18.57
C LEU A 21 -12.53 -11.13 -19.79
N VAL A 22 -11.77 -12.20 -19.57
CA VAL A 22 -11.26 -13.08 -20.64
C VAL A 22 -11.85 -14.47 -20.49
N ASN A 23 -12.39 -15.02 -21.57
CA ASN A 23 -12.70 -16.45 -21.69
C ASN A 23 -11.46 -17.18 -22.20
N ASN A 24 -10.88 -18.06 -21.40
CA ASN A 24 -9.66 -18.80 -21.73
C ASN A 24 -9.87 -19.91 -22.76
N GLU A 25 -11.10 -20.39 -22.94
CA GLU A 25 -11.42 -21.43 -23.93
C GLU A 25 -11.59 -20.83 -25.34
N THR A 26 -12.27 -19.68 -25.43
CA THR A 26 -12.58 -19.04 -26.73
C THR A 26 -11.58 -17.94 -27.10
N GLY A 27 -10.88 -17.35 -26.13
CA GLY A 27 -10.04 -16.17 -26.30
C GLY A 27 -10.83 -14.86 -26.39
N GLU A 28 -12.16 -14.90 -26.29
CA GLU A 28 -12.99 -13.70 -26.28
C GLU A 28 -12.76 -12.89 -25.01
N PHE A 29 -12.83 -11.56 -25.13
CA PHE A 29 -12.74 -10.66 -23.99
C PHE A 29 -13.82 -9.59 -24.02
N GLN A 30 -14.23 -9.16 -22.83
CA GLN A 30 -15.10 -8.02 -22.59
C GLN A 30 -14.35 -6.98 -21.78
N ILE A 31 -14.61 -5.72 -22.07
CA ILE A 31 -14.05 -4.58 -21.33
C ILE A 31 -15.20 -3.84 -20.70
N ASN A 32 -15.01 -3.41 -19.46
CA ASN A 32 -15.93 -2.49 -18.82
C ASN A 32 -15.17 -1.35 -18.12
N LYS A 33 -15.83 -0.22 -17.94
CA LYS A 33 -15.27 0.95 -17.26
C LYS A 33 -16.38 1.71 -16.56
N CYS A 34 -16.27 1.87 -15.25
CA CYS A 34 -17.19 2.66 -14.46
C CYS A 34 -16.42 3.75 -13.68
N LEU A 35 -17.14 4.71 -13.11
CA LEU A 35 -16.54 5.68 -12.20
C LEU A 35 -16.07 4.96 -10.92
N THR A 36 -14.91 5.34 -10.40
CA THR A 36 -14.48 4.91 -9.07
C THR A 36 -15.34 5.60 -8.02
N THR A 37 -15.75 4.88 -6.99
CA THR A 37 -16.38 5.43 -5.79
C THR A 37 -15.29 5.72 -4.75
N PRO A 38 -14.83 6.97 -4.56
CA PRO A 38 -13.61 7.22 -3.77
C PRO A 38 -13.79 6.95 -2.27
N GLY A 39 -15.02 7.06 -1.76
CA GLY A 39 -15.35 6.77 -0.36
C GLY A 39 -15.35 5.27 -0.04
N ASP A 40 -15.72 4.44 -1.02
CA ASP A 40 -15.67 2.99 -0.94
C ASP A 40 -15.47 2.39 -2.35
N PRO A 41 -14.23 2.12 -2.75
CA PRO A 41 -13.94 1.58 -4.08
C PRO A 41 -14.58 0.22 -4.36
N SER A 42 -15.02 -0.52 -3.32
CA SER A 42 -15.68 -1.81 -3.52
C SER A 42 -17.02 -1.67 -4.24
N ASP A 43 -17.74 -0.56 -4.04
CA ASP A 43 -18.99 -0.25 -4.73
C ASP A 43 -18.80 -0.19 -6.26
N ALA A 44 -17.70 0.42 -6.71
CA ALA A 44 -17.36 0.50 -8.14
C ALA A 44 -17.00 -0.89 -8.71
N VAL A 45 -16.31 -1.71 -7.93
CA VAL A 45 -16.02 -3.11 -8.31
C VAL A 45 -17.31 -3.91 -8.47
N GLU A 46 -18.22 -3.82 -7.51
CA GLU A 46 -19.51 -4.51 -7.57
C GLU A 46 -20.35 -4.03 -8.76
N GLN A 47 -20.42 -2.72 -8.99
CA GLN A 47 -21.10 -2.15 -10.15
C GLN A 47 -20.52 -2.69 -11.46
N GLY A 48 -19.20 -2.63 -11.62
CA GLY A 48 -18.55 -3.06 -12.86
C GLY A 48 -18.71 -4.56 -13.14
N ILE A 49 -18.76 -5.40 -12.09
CA ILE A 49 -19.08 -6.83 -12.20
C ILE A 49 -20.54 -7.03 -12.64
N ARG A 50 -21.50 -6.25 -12.12
CA ARG A 50 -22.91 -6.33 -12.54
C ARG A 50 -23.08 -5.95 -14.01
N GLU A 51 -22.43 -4.89 -14.46
CA GLU A 51 -22.43 -4.47 -15.87
C GLU A 51 -21.79 -5.54 -16.78
N LEU A 52 -20.71 -6.19 -16.34
CA LEU A 52 -20.12 -7.33 -17.06
C LEU A 52 -21.04 -8.56 -17.11
N LEU A 53 -21.87 -8.80 -16.08
CA LEU A 53 -22.84 -9.90 -16.08
C LEU A 53 -23.91 -9.72 -17.16
N GLU A 54 -24.25 -8.48 -17.51
CA GLU A 54 -25.16 -8.18 -18.63
C GLU A 54 -24.53 -8.50 -19.98
N GLN A 55 -23.21 -8.31 -20.12
CA GLN A 55 -22.46 -8.57 -21.35
C GLN A 55 -22.08 -10.04 -21.53
N ALA A 56 -21.76 -10.74 -20.45
CA ALA A 56 -21.33 -12.14 -20.45
C ALA A 56 -22.10 -12.97 -19.39
N PRO A 57 -23.38 -13.28 -19.59
CA PRO A 57 -24.17 -13.99 -18.59
C PRO A 57 -23.56 -15.33 -18.16
N GLY A 58 -23.48 -15.55 -16.84
CA GLY A 58 -23.02 -16.83 -16.28
C GLY A 58 -21.50 -17.01 -16.17
N PHE A 59 -20.70 -15.97 -16.37
CA PHE A 59 -19.24 -16.04 -16.19
C PHE A 59 -18.82 -16.22 -14.72
N MET A 60 -19.54 -15.61 -13.78
CA MET A 60 -19.23 -15.60 -12.33
C MET A 60 -18.91 -16.98 -11.72
N PRO A 61 -19.76 -18.02 -11.86
CA PRO A 61 -19.45 -19.34 -11.30
C PRO A 61 -18.29 -20.06 -12.02
N LYS A 62 -17.79 -19.51 -13.13
CA LYS A 62 -16.71 -20.06 -13.96
C LYS A 62 -15.43 -19.22 -13.88
N ILE A 63 -15.35 -18.24 -12.98
CA ILE A 63 -14.11 -17.49 -12.76
C ILE A 63 -13.08 -18.41 -12.11
N ASP A 64 -11.89 -18.49 -12.72
CA ASP A 64 -10.73 -19.19 -12.16
C ASP A 64 -9.78 -18.25 -11.42
N GLU A 65 -9.67 -17.01 -11.90
CA GLU A 65 -8.71 -16.04 -11.41
C GLU A 65 -9.30 -14.62 -11.43
N ILE A 66 -9.00 -13.86 -10.36
CA ILE A 66 -9.25 -12.43 -10.29
C ILE A 66 -7.91 -11.73 -10.03
N ILE A 67 -7.54 -10.81 -10.91
CA ILE A 67 -6.38 -9.94 -10.76
C ILE A 67 -6.88 -8.55 -10.38
N HIS A 68 -6.50 -8.10 -9.19
CA HIS A 68 -6.88 -6.79 -8.67
C HIS A 68 -5.65 -5.87 -8.67
N GLY A 69 -5.67 -4.86 -9.54
CA GLY A 69 -4.76 -3.72 -9.56
C GLY A 69 -5.42 -2.51 -8.91
N THR A 70 -4.63 -1.66 -8.27
CA THR A 70 -5.11 -0.36 -7.82
C THR A 70 -3.97 0.66 -7.75
N THR A 71 -4.28 1.90 -8.13
CA THR A 71 -3.40 3.05 -7.97
C THR A 71 -3.68 3.85 -6.69
N LEU A 72 -4.70 3.46 -5.91
CA LEU A 72 -5.08 4.20 -4.70
C LEU A 72 -3.97 4.22 -3.66
N VAL A 73 -3.18 3.13 -3.55
CA VAL A 73 -2.05 3.05 -2.61
C VAL A 73 -0.97 4.07 -2.93
N ILE A 74 -0.53 4.13 -4.20
CA ILE A 74 0.53 5.06 -4.58
C ILE A 74 0.04 6.52 -4.50
N ASN A 75 -1.22 6.78 -4.85
CA ASN A 75 -1.82 8.11 -4.70
C ASN A 75 -1.90 8.53 -3.23
N ALA A 76 -2.27 7.62 -2.32
CA ALA A 76 -2.29 7.91 -0.88
C ALA A 76 -0.90 8.28 -0.34
N ILE A 77 0.16 7.65 -0.85
CA ILE A 77 1.55 7.98 -0.47
C ILE A 77 1.96 9.34 -1.02
N ILE A 78 1.72 9.60 -2.32
CA ILE A 78 2.08 10.85 -3.00
C ILE A 78 1.33 12.03 -2.35
N GLU A 79 0.03 11.88 -2.12
CA GLU A 79 -0.84 12.91 -1.56
C GLU A 79 -0.80 12.99 -0.03
N ARG A 80 0.00 12.14 0.63
CA ARG A 80 0.12 12.08 2.11
C ARG A 80 -1.22 11.82 2.81
N LYS A 81 -2.15 11.11 2.17
CA LYS A 81 -3.51 10.81 2.71
C LYS A 81 -3.55 9.53 3.56
N GLY A 82 -2.43 9.17 4.20
CA GLY A 82 -2.35 8.03 5.10
C GLY A 82 -2.79 8.35 6.54
N ALA A 83 -2.80 7.33 7.39
CA ALA A 83 -3.01 7.53 8.82
C ALA A 83 -1.84 8.31 9.46
N LYS A 84 -2.14 9.10 10.50
CA LYS A 84 -1.10 9.70 11.35
C LYS A 84 -0.25 8.56 11.93
N THR A 85 1.03 8.54 11.58
CA THR A 85 1.94 7.43 11.87
C THR A 85 3.08 7.91 12.74
N GLY A 86 3.41 7.15 13.79
CA GLY A 86 4.63 7.33 14.58
C GLY A 86 5.66 6.24 14.25
N LEU A 87 6.93 6.55 14.46
CA LEU A 87 8.03 5.60 14.29
C LEU A 87 8.84 5.49 15.59
N ILE A 88 9.04 4.26 16.04
CA ILE A 88 9.88 3.94 17.19
C ILE A 88 11.14 3.25 16.66
N THR A 89 12.31 3.79 16.99
CA THR A 89 13.60 3.24 16.57
C THR A 89 14.47 2.90 17.77
N THR A 90 15.57 2.20 17.52
CA THR A 90 16.63 2.04 18.50
C THR A 90 17.24 3.39 18.86
N LYS A 91 17.59 3.60 20.12
CA LYS A 91 18.29 4.81 20.56
C LYS A 91 19.54 5.11 19.73
N GLY A 92 19.63 6.34 19.24
CA GLY A 92 20.63 6.83 18.29
C GLY A 92 20.21 6.72 16.82
N PHE A 93 19.02 6.19 16.50
CA PHE A 93 18.55 5.95 15.13
C PHE A 93 17.27 6.72 14.80
N ARG A 94 16.89 7.72 15.61
CA ARG A 94 15.70 8.58 15.35
C ARG A 94 15.68 9.20 13.95
N ASP A 95 16.83 9.63 13.46
CA ASP A 95 16.97 10.43 12.24
C ASP A 95 17.28 9.58 11.00
N VAL A 96 17.08 8.26 11.07
CA VAL A 96 17.36 7.33 9.96
C VAL A 96 16.53 7.64 8.70
N LEU A 97 15.35 8.24 8.84
CA LEU A 97 14.53 8.62 7.70
C LEU A 97 15.04 9.89 7.00
N GLU A 98 15.64 10.86 7.69
CA GLU A 98 16.30 12.01 7.05
C GLU A 98 17.59 11.58 6.37
N LEU A 99 18.38 10.73 7.03
CA LEU A 99 19.66 10.25 6.49
C LEU A 99 19.43 9.39 5.24
N GLY A 100 18.35 8.61 5.23
CA GLY A 100 18.02 7.71 4.14
C GLY A 100 19.13 6.69 3.91
N ARG A 101 19.39 6.36 2.64
CA ARG A 101 20.46 5.43 2.22
C ARG A 101 21.52 6.11 1.34
N GLU A 102 21.63 7.43 1.45
CA GLU A 102 22.55 8.24 0.63
C GLU A 102 22.41 8.04 -0.90
N MET A 103 21.28 7.50 -1.37
CA MET A 103 21.04 7.31 -2.80
C MET A 103 20.73 8.65 -3.46
N ARG A 104 21.56 9.07 -4.42
CA ARG A 104 21.32 10.23 -5.28
C ARG A 104 20.66 9.78 -6.58
N TYR A 105 19.44 10.24 -6.83
CA TYR A 105 18.74 9.97 -8.10
C TYR A 105 19.42 10.65 -9.29
N ASP A 106 19.93 11.86 -9.07
CA ASP A 106 20.80 12.58 -10.01
C ASP A 106 22.09 12.95 -9.27
N ALA A 107 23.21 12.36 -9.68
CA ALA A 107 24.50 12.55 -9.04
C ALA A 107 25.05 13.98 -9.19
N TYR A 108 24.58 14.73 -10.19
CA TYR A 108 25.07 16.08 -10.53
C TYR A 108 24.18 17.19 -9.96
N ALA A 109 23.00 16.86 -9.45
CA ALA A 109 22.09 17.81 -8.81
C ALA A 109 22.53 18.09 -7.36
N ILE A 110 23.54 18.95 -7.18
CA ILE A 110 24.12 19.30 -5.86
C ILE A 110 23.09 19.92 -4.91
N PHE A 111 22.12 20.67 -5.45
CA PHE A 111 21.06 21.35 -4.69
C PHE A 111 19.72 20.59 -4.73
N ALA A 112 19.73 19.28 -4.97
CA ALA A 112 18.51 18.49 -5.01
C ALA A 112 17.77 18.55 -3.66
N GLU A 113 16.49 18.87 -3.72
CA GLU A 113 15.59 18.76 -2.58
C GLU A 113 15.04 17.35 -2.50
N TYR A 114 15.19 16.71 -1.34
CA TYR A 114 14.62 15.39 -1.09
C TYR A 114 13.19 15.52 -0.55
N PRO A 115 12.30 14.57 -0.87
CA PRO A 115 10.97 14.56 -0.29
C PRO A 115 11.06 14.41 1.23
N LEU A 116 10.23 15.15 1.95
CA LEU A 116 10.15 15.03 3.41
C LEU A 116 9.83 13.58 3.83
N PRO A 117 10.39 13.05 4.91
CA PRO A 117 10.01 11.74 5.42
C PRO A 117 8.49 11.59 5.65
N LEU A 118 7.95 10.38 5.47
CA LEU A 118 6.53 10.09 5.73
C LEU A 118 6.14 10.35 7.20
N VAL A 119 7.06 10.04 8.12
CA VAL A 119 6.88 10.31 9.55
C VAL A 119 7.70 11.55 9.92
N PRO A 120 7.10 12.65 10.39
CA PRO A 120 7.83 13.83 10.83
C PRO A 120 8.68 13.53 12.08
N ARG A 121 9.72 14.33 12.32
CA ARG A 121 10.67 14.08 13.42
C ARG A 121 10.04 14.17 14.82
N SER A 122 8.98 14.97 14.95
CA SER A 122 8.18 15.07 16.18
C SER A 122 7.46 13.78 16.55
N LEU A 123 7.10 12.95 15.56
CA LEU A 123 6.42 11.66 15.76
C LEU A 123 7.40 10.48 15.77
N ARG A 124 8.68 10.77 16.02
CA ARG A 124 9.76 9.79 16.07
C ARG A 124 10.37 9.70 17.45
N TYR A 125 10.36 8.50 17.98
CA TYR A 125 10.78 8.20 19.34
C TYR A 125 11.79 7.07 19.34
N GLU A 126 12.50 6.94 20.46
CA GLU A 126 13.58 5.99 20.62
C GLU A 126 13.37 5.14 21.86
N VAL A 127 13.65 3.85 21.73
CA VAL A 127 13.73 2.91 22.86
C VAL A 127 15.18 2.49 23.07
N SER A 128 15.54 2.18 24.31
CA SER A 128 16.92 1.82 24.66
C SER A 128 17.12 0.30 24.59
N GLU A 129 17.22 -0.23 23.38
CA GLU A 129 17.62 -1.62 23.10
C GLU A 129 18.83 -1.69 22.16
N ARG A 130 19.42 -2.87 21.99
CA ARG A 130 20.45 -3.10 20.95
C ARG A 130 20.62 -4.59 20.67
N ILE A 131 20.60 -4.94 19.38
CA ILE A 131 20.90 -6.28 18.86
C ILE A 131 22.02 -6.15 17.81
N THR A 132 22.92 -7.12 17.75
CA THR A 132 23.97 -7.24 16.72
C THR A 132 23.40 -7.79 15.41
N SER A 133 24.20 -7.73 14.33
CA SER A 133 23.84 -8.34 13.04
C SER A 133 23.67 -9.86 13.08
N ASP A 134 24.29 -10.54 14.05
CA ASP A 134 24.15 -12.00 14.28
C ASP A 134 23.02 -12.37 15.26
N GLY A 135 22.21 -11.39 15.68
CA GLY A 135 21.04 -11.61 16.54
C GLY A 135 21.33 -11.65 18.04
N ARG A 136 22.58 -11.50 18.48
CA ARG A 136 22.90 -11.40 19.91
C ARG A 136 22.39 -10.09 20.51
N VAL A 137 21.81 -10.19 21.70
CA VAL A 137 21.29 -9.03 22.44
C VAL A 137 22.43 -8.37 23.22
N ILE A 138 22.78 -7.13 22.86
CA ILE A 138 23.72 -6.29 23.63
C ILE A 138 22.97 -5.60 24.76
N ARG A 139 21.76 -5.12 24.47
CA ARG A 139 20.88 -4.49 25.44
C ARG A 139 19.46 -4.95 25.19
N ALA A 140 18.88 -5.63 26.17
CA ALA A 140 17.50 -6.10 26.10
C ALA A 140 16.54 -4.91 26.07
N LEU A 141 15.46 -5.07 25.31
CA LEU A 141 14.35 -4.13 25.32
C LEU A 141 13.61 -4.21 26.66
N GLU A 142 13.38 -3.07 27.30
CA GLU A 142 12.63 -2.99 28.55
C GLU A 142 11.19 -2.55 28.29
N ALA A 143 10.21 -3.32 28.76
CA ALA A 143 8.79 -3.04 28.54
C ALA A 143 8.36 -1.65 29.04
N LYS A 144 8.97 -1.17 30.14
CA LYS A 144 8.70 0.16 30.70
C LYS A 144 9.10 1.31 29.76
N ASP A 145 10.19 1.14 29.01
CA ASP A 145 10.67 2.15 28.06
C ASP A 145 9.72 2.24 26.87
N VAL A 146 9.24 1.09 26.39
CA VAL A 146 8.23 1.02 25.32
C VAL A 146 6.92 1.66 25.76
N GLN A 147 6.43 1.33 26.97
CA GLN A 147 5.20 1.90 27.50
C GLN A 147 5.26 3.42 27.59
N LYS A 148 6.38 3.95 28.10
CA LYS A 148 6.60 5.40 28.16
C LYS A 148 6.53 6.04 26.78
N VAL A 149 7.24 5.50 25.80
CA VAL A 149 7.25 6.03 24.43
C VAL A 149 5.86 5.95 23.80
N LEU A 150 5.12 4.86 24.02
CA LEU A 150 3.75 4.72 23.51
C LEU A 150 2.81 5.77 24.11
N SER A 151 2.90 6.03 25.42
CA SER A 151 2.12 7.10 26.06
C SER A 151 2.43 8.46 25.44
N GLU A 152 3.72 8.82 25.28
CA GLU A 152 4.13 10.09 24.67
C GLU A 152 3.66 10.21 23.21
N LEU A 153 3.70 9.11 22.45
CA LEU A 153 3.26 9.10 21.05
C LEU A 153 1.73 9.23 20.93
N LEU A 154 0.96 8.63 21.83
CA LEU A 154 -0.50 8.74 21.86
C LEU A 154 -1.01 10.12 22.29
N GLU A 155 -0.22 10.84 23.09
CA GLU A 155 -0.51 12.22 23.52
C GLU A 155 -0.15 13.27 22.44
N SER A 156 0.64 12.90 21.43
CA SER A 156 1.10 13.77 20.34
C SER A 156 0.11 13.91 19.19
#